data_AF-A0A844VZ15-F1
#
_entry.id   AF-A0A844VZ15-F1
#
_cell.length_a   1.000
_cell.length_b   1.000
_cell.length_c   1.000
_cell.angle_alpha   90.00
_cell.angle_beta   90.00
_cell.angle_gamma   90.00
#
_symmetry.space_group_name_H-M   'P 1'
#
loop_
_entity.id
_entity.type
_entity.pdbx_description
1 polymer ?
#
loop_
_entity_poly.entity_id
_entity_poly.type
_entity_poly.pdbx_seq_one_letter_code
_entity_poly.pdbx_strand_id
1 'polypeptide(L)'
;MLRTSKARVAGRRAFRFALPVVLGLVCLWLLRDRLAGLEMAEIASAVRAVSPGQWLAAAGATALSFWAVGRYDAVIHRHLRTGLAPGVASRAGAAAVALSQVLGLGPVTGTLVRWRILPALDAVGAARVTAAVTAS
;
A
#
# COMPACT_ATOMS: atom_id res chain seq x y z
N MET A 1 10.45 37.38 10.59
CA MET A 1 10.75 36.35 9.57
C MET A 1 10.15 34.95 9.84
N LEU A 2 9.56 34.62 10.99
CA LEU A 2 9.01 33.27 11.28
C LEU A 2 7.62 32.95 10.69
N ARG A 3 6.83 33.96 10.29
CA ARG A 3 5.42 33.79 9.86
C ARG A 3 5.28 33.25 8.43
N THR A 4 6.22 33.59 7.55
CA THR A 4 6.25 33.16 6.13
C THR A 4 6.64 31.68 5.98
N SER A 5 7.41 31.12 6.90
CA SER A 5 7.78 29.70 6.90
C SER A 5 6.59 28.79 7.24
N LYS A 6 5.79 29.15 8.26
CA LYS A 6 4.60 28.38 8.65
C LYS A 6 3.53 28.34 7.53
N ALA A 7 3.32 29.45 6.83
CA ALA A 7 2.37 29.52 5.71
C ALA A 7 2.81 28.64 4.52
N ARG A 8 4.11 28.61 4.17
CA ARG A 8 4.64 27.72 3.12
C ARG A 8 4.51 26.25 3.51
N VAL A 9 4.79 25.90 4.77
CA VAL A 9 4.63 24.53 5.27
C VAL A 9 3.16 24.10 5.29
N ALA A 10 2.24 25.00 5.68
CA ALA A 10 0.80 24.73 5.66
C ALA A 10 0.28 24.54 4.23
N GLY A 11 0.67 25.41 3.28
CA GLY A 11 0.31 25.28 1.87
C GLY A 11 0.83 23.98 1.25
N ARG A 12 2.06 23.58 1.58
CA ARG A 12 2.65 22.32 1.09
C ARG A 12 1.95 21.08 1.66
N ARG A 13 1.48 21.14 2.91
CA ARG A 13 0.67 20.08 3.52
C ARG A 13 -0.73 20.00 2.89
N ALA A 14 -1.39 21.14 2.71
CA ALA A 14 -2.70 21.20 2.05
C ALA A 14 -2.62 20.64 0.63
N PHE A 15 -1.60 21.01 -0.15
CA PHE A 15 -1.38 20.47 -1.49
C PHE A 15 -1.16 18.95 -1.50
N ARG A 16 -0.42 18.41 -0.52
CA ARG A 16 -0.16 16.96 -0.42
C ARG A 16 -1.43 16.13 -0.16
N PHE A 17 -2.43 16.69 0.50
CA PHE A 17 -3.72 16.01 0.71
C PHE A 17 -4.76 16.36 -0.37
N ALA A 18 -4.74 17.58 -0.89
CA ALA A 18 -5.66 18.03 -1.93
C ALA A 18 -5.37 17.32 -3.26
N LEU A 19 -4.11 17.07 -3.59
CA LEU A 19 -3.74 16.49 -4.89
C LEU A 19 -4.36 15.09 -5.11
N PRO A 20 -4.24 14.10 -4.21
CA PRO A 20 -4.91 12.81 -4.39
C PRO A 20 -6.43 12.92 -4.49
N VAL A 21 -7.04 13.84 -3.72
CA VAL A 21 -8.50 14.06 -3.74
C VAL A 21 -8.94 14.64 -5.08
N VAL A 22 -8.25 15.67 -5.56
CA VAL A 22 -8.52 16.28 -6.87
C VAL A 22 -8.34 15.26 -7.99
N LEU A 23 -7.26 14.47 -7.96
CA LEU A 23 -7.05 13.39 -8.93
C LEU A 23 -8.18 12.36 -8.87
N GLY A 24 -8.60 11.94 -7.68
CA GLY A 24 -9.74 11.04 -7.50
C GLY A 24 -11.04 11.61 -8.07
N LEU A 25 -11.32 12.89 -7.83
CA LEU A 25 -12.49 13.58 -8.38
C LEU A 25 -12.43 13.71 -9.91
N VAL A 26 -11.26 13.99 -10.48
CA VAL A 26 -11.06 14.02 -11.94
C VAL A 26 -11.29 12.63 -12.53
N CYS A 27 -10.77 11.57 -11.92
CA CYS A 27 -11.03 10.20 -12.35
C CYS A 27 -12.52 9.86 -12.30
N LEU A 28 -13.22 10.20 -11.21
CA LEU A 28 -14.67 9.99 -11.09
C LEU A 28 -15.44 10.77 -12.15
N TRP A 29 -15.04 12.01 -12.42
CA TRP A 29 -15.64 12.83 -13.48
C TRP A 29 -15.44 12.22 -14.86
N LEU A 30 -14.24 11.72 -15.18
CA LEU A 30 -13.94 11.03 -16.44
C LEU A 30 -14.73 9.71 -16.59
N LEU A 31 -14.99 9.02 -15.48
CA LEU A 31 -15.74 7.75 -15.49
C LEU A 31 -17.25 7.94 -15.36
N ARG A 32 -17.75 9.17 -15.16
CA ARG A 32 -19.16 9.42 -14.82
C ARG A 32 -20.14 8.81 -15.81
N ASP A 33 -19.86 8.91 -17.11
CA ASP A 33 -20.76 8.46 -18.17
C ASP A 33 -20.73 6.91 -18.28
N ARG A 34 -19.61 6.29 -17.88
CA ARG A 34 -19.49 4.82 -17.76
C ARG A 34 -20.21 4.30 -16.52
N LEU A 35 -20.22 5.07 -15.44
CA LEU A 35 -20.90 4.74 -14.20
C LEU A 35 -22.43 4.94 -14.30
N ALA A 36 -22.88 5.92 -15.09
CA ALA A 36 -24.30 6.23 -15.25
C ALA A 36 -25.12 5.09 -15.89
N GLY A 37 -24.47 4.21 -16.66
CA GLY A 37 -25.10 3.03 -17.26
C GLY A 37 -24.99 1.75 -16.43
N LEU A 38 -24.36 1.78 -15.24
CA LEU A 38 -24.21 0.59 -14.40
C LEU A 38 -25.44 0.41 -13.51
N GLU A 39 -26.22 -0.62 -13.76
CA GLU A 39 -27.25 -1.04 -12.82
C GLU A 39 -26.68 -1.94 -11.72
N MET A 40 -27.11 -1.71 -10.48
CA MET A 40 -26.69 -2.54 -9.34
C MET A 40 -27.04 -4.03 -9.53
N ALA A 41 -28.13 -4.30 -10.25
CA ALA A 41 -28.55 -5.65 -10.61
C ALA A 41 -27.54 -6.36 -11.53
N GLU A 42 -26.95 -5.64 -12.49
CA GLU A 42 -25.93 -6.16 -13.40
C GLU A 42 -24.60 -6.41 -12.68
N ILE A 43 -24.23 -5.54 -11.74
CA ILE A 43 -23.04 -5.76 -10.89
C ILE A 43 -23.24 -7.03 -10.04
N ALA A 44 -24.41 -7.18 -9.42
CA ALA A 44 -24.73 -8.34 -8.60
C ALA A 44 -24.85 -9.64 -9.42
N SER A 45 -25.31 -9.57 -10.66
CA SER A 45 -25.32 -10.73 -11.56
C SER A 45 -23.91 -11.11 -11.99
N ALA A 46 -23.06 -10.13 -12.34
CA ALA A 46 -21.67 -10.36 -12.70
C ALA A 46 -20.87 -11.00 -11.56
N VAL A 47 -21.02 -10.53 -10.32
CA VAL A 47 -20.35 -11.12 -9.15
C VAL A 47 -20.81 -12.57 -8.91
N ARG A 48 -22.11 -12.84 -9.07
CA ARG A 48 -22.66 -14.20 -8.92
C ARG A 48 -22.27 -15.14 -10.06
N ALA A 49 -21.96 -14.61 -11.23
CA ALA A 49 -21.49 -15.39 -12.37
C ALA A 49 -20.04 -15.88 -12.19
N VAL A 50 -19.27 -15.31 -11.25
CA VAL A 50 -17.92 -15.76 -10.95
C VAL A 50 -17.95 -17.13 -10.27
N SER A 51 -17.42 -18.13 -10.95
CA SER A 51 -17.34 -19.49 -10.43
C SER A 51 -16.42 -19.61 -9.19
N PRO A 52 -16.64 -20.60 -8.32
CA PRO A 52 -15.72 -20.87 -7.20
C PRO A 52 -14.27 -21.09 -7.63
N GLY A 53 -14.06 -21.73 -8.80
CA GLY A 53 -12.71 -21.94 -9.36
C GLY A 53 -11.99 -20.64 -9.71
N GLN A 54 -12.71 -19.64 -10.24
CA GLN A 54 -12.15 -18.32 -10.51
C GLN A 54 -11.81 -17.56 -9.23
N TRP A 55 -12.65 -17.67 -8.19
CA TRP A 55 -12.32 -17.12 -6.86
C TRP A 55 -11.07 -17.74 -6.27
N LEU A 56 -10.93 -19.08 -6.34
CA LEU A 56 -9.74 -19.78 -5.87
C LEU A 56 -8.50 -19.39 -6.67
N ALA A 57 -8.61 -19.28 -7.99
CA ALA A 57 -7.50 -18.84 -8.84
C ALA A 57 -7.08 -17.39 -8.52
N ALA A 58 -8.04 -16.48 -8.31
CA ALA A 58 -7.77 -15.10 -7.92
C ALA A 58 -7.11 -15.01 -6.54
N ALA A 59 -7.57 -15.81 -5.57
CA ALA A 59 -6.95 -15.92 -4.26
C ALA A 59 -5.52 -16.46 -4.35
N GLY A 60 -5.29 -17.49 -5.16
CA GLY A 60 -3.97 -18.05 -5.42
C GLY A 60 -3.01 -17.05 -6.07
N ALA A 61 -3.46 -16.32 -7.08
CA ALA A 61 -2.69 -15.25 -7.73
C ALA A 61 -2.35 -14.12 -6.74
N THR A 62 -3.31 -13.74 -5.89
CA THR A 62 -3.10 -12.74 -4.83
C THR A 62 -2.08 -13.22 -3.80
N ALA A 63 -2.16 -14.48 -3.37
CA ALA A 63 -1.19 -15.09 -2.46
C ALA A 63 0.21 -15.15 -3.08
N LEU A 64 0.31 -15.51 -4.37
CA LEU A 64 1.58 -15.51 -5.11
C LEU A 64 2.18 -14.11 -5.22
N SER A 65 1.37 -13.08 -5.48
CA SER A 65 1.79 -11.68 -5.48
C SER A 65 2.38 -11.28 -4.12
N PHE A 66 1.67 -11.53 -3.01
CA PHE A 66 2.18 -11.22 -1.68
C PHE A 66 3.41 -12.04 -1.29
N TRP A 67 3.50 -13.30 -1.75
CA TRP A 67 4.69 -14.12 -1.54
C TRP A 67 5.91 -13.55 -2.27
N ALA A 68 5.76 -13.13 -3.53
CA ALA A 68 6.83 -12.49 -4.30
C ALA A 68 7.29 -11.19 -3.64
N VAL A 69 6.35 -10.35 -3.20
CA VAL A 69 6.64 -9.12 -2.44
C VAL A 69 7.36 -9.42 -1.11
N GLY A 70 6.93 -10.45 -0.38
CA GLY A 70 7.59 -10.87 0.86
C GLY A 70 9.03 -11.35 0.62
N ARG A 71 9.28 -12.09 -0.47
CA ARG A 71 10.63 -12.50 -0.87
C ARG A 71 11.52 -11.29 -1.20
N TYR A 72 10.94 -10.27 -1.83
CA TYR A 72 11.63 -9.01 -2.09
C TYR A 72 12.11 -8.33 -0.80
N ASP A 73 11.21 -8.21 0.19
CA ASP A 73 11.54 -7.65 1.51
C ASP A 73 12.66 -8.45 2.19
N ALA A 74 12.62 -9.78 2.16
CA ALA A 74 13.68 -10.61 2.74
C ALA A 74 15.07 -10.35 2.11
N VAL A 75 15.11 -10.10 0.80
CA VAL A 75 16.35 -9.73 0.10
C VAL A 75 16.84 -8.35 0.55
N ILE A 76 15.96 -7.37 0.70
CA ILE A 76 16.31 -6.03 1.21
C ILE A 76 16.86 -6.14 2.64
N HIS A 77 16.21 -6.90 3.51
CA HIS A 77 16.66 -7.12 4.87
C HIS A 77 18.05 -7.75 4.95
N ARG A 78 18.40 -8.63 4.00
CA ARG A 78 19.73 -9.23 3.87
C ARG A 78 20.77 -8.21 3.41
N HIS A 79 20.45 -7.38 2.42
CA HIS A 79 21.35 -6.31 1.95
C HIS A 79 21.59 -5.24 3.04
N LEU A 80 20.55 -4.91 3.79
CA LEU A 80 20.63 -3.97 4.91
C LEU A 80 21.22 -4.60 6.18
N ARG A 81 21.62 -5.88 6.13
CA ARG A 81 22.24 -6.64 7.24
C ARG A 81 21.46 -6.52 8.56
N THR A 82 20.14 -6.54 8.48
CA THR A 82 19.24 -6.36 9.66
C THR A 82 19.30 -7.51 10.67
N GLY A 83 19.98 -8.62 10.35
CA GLY A 83 20.12 -9.78 11.24
C GLY A 83 18.86 -10.63 11.41
N LEU A 84 17.75 -10.26 10.75
CA LEU A 84 16.48 -10.96 10.85
C LEU A 84 16.44 -12.22 9.97
N ALA A 85 15.81 -13.27 10.48
CA ALA A 85 15.57 -14.49 9.72
C ALA A 85 14.72 -14.19 8.46
N PRO A 86 15.05 -14.73 7.27
CA PRO A 86 14.36 -14.41 6.02
C PRO A 86 12.85 -14.64 6.04
N GLY A 87 12.38 -15.68 6.74
CA GLY A 87 10.95 -15.97 6.88
C GLY A 87 10.20 -14.90 7.69
N VAL A 88 10.82 -14.35 8.72
CA VAL A 88 10.23 -13.29 9.56
C VAL A 88 10.18 -11.97 8.78
N ALA A 89 11.27 -11.62 8.09
CA ALA A 89 11.33 -10.46 7.21
C ALA A 89 10.27 -10.53 6.09
N SER A 90 10.12 -11.70 5.46
CA SER A 90 9.16 -11.92 4.39
C SER A 90 7.70 -11.77 4.85
N ARG A 91 7.35 -12.33 6.02
CA ARG A 91 5.99 -12.22 6.56
C ARG A 91 5.66 -10.79 6.98
N ALA A 92 6.61 -10.12 7.62
CA ALA A 92 6.46 -8.71 8.01
C ALA A 92 6.30 -7.80 6.78
N GLY A 93 7.07 -8.04 5.71
CA GLY A 93 6.96 -7.30 4.46
C GLY A 93 5.62 -7.49 3.76
N ALA A 94 5.17 -8.74 3.62
CA ALA A 94 3.86 -9.04 3.04
C ALA A 94 2.71 -8.39 3.83
N ALA A 95 2.74 -8.49 5.17
CA ALA A 95 1.74 -7.84 6.04
C ALA A 95 1.77 -6.32 5.93
N ALA A 96 2.96 -5.72 5.88
CA ALA A 96 3.12 -4.29 5.73
C ALA A 96 2.57 -3.76 4.41
N VAL A 97 2.77 -4.48 3.30
CA VAL A 97 2.20 -4.11 2.00
C VAL A 97 0.69 -4.31 1.98
N ALA A 98 0.18 -5.44 2.47
CA ALA A 98 -1.25 -5.70 2.51
C ALA A 98 -2.01 -4.61 3.30
N LEU A 99 -1.53 -4.27 4.50
CA LEU A 99 -2.14 -3.22 5.32
C LEU A 99 -1.99 -1.83 4.70
N SER A 100 -0.89 -1.57 4.00
CA SER A 100 -0.67 -0.30 3.29
C SER A 100 -1.62 -0.09 2.11
N GLN A 101 -2.00 -1.15 1.42
CA GLN A 101 -2.95 -1.09 0.30
C GLN A 101 -4.38 -0.79 0.79
N VAL A 102 -4.74 -1.27 1.98
CA VAL A 102 -6.08 -1.04 2.55
C VAL A 102 -6.18 0.32 3.25
N LEU A 103 -5.16 0.68 4.03
CA LEU A 103 -5.18 1.91 4.85
C LEU A 103 -4.74 3.15 4.08
N GLY A 104 -4.12 2.99 2.90
CA GLY A 104 -3.49 4.07 2.16
C GLY A 104 -2.21 4.57 2.82
N LEU A 105 -1.66 5.69 2.33
CA LEU A 105 -0.41 6.28 2.86
C LEU A 105 0.75 5.27 2.96
N GLY A 106 0.91 4.42 1.93
CA GLY A 106 1.68 3.18 2.02
C GLY A 106 3.07 3.23 2.68
N PRO A 107 3.92 4.23 2.40
CA PRO A 107 5.20 4.34 3.10
C PRO A 107 5.07 4.60 4.61
N VAL A 108 4.03 5.32 5.04
CA VAL A 108 3.78 5.64 6.45
C VAL A 108 3.21 4.42 7.17
N THR A 109 2.12 3.85 6.65
CA THR A 109 1.46 2.67 7.24
C THR A 109 2.37 1.45 7.19
N GLY A 110 3.10 1.25 6.10
CA GLY A 110 4.04 0.15 5.93
C GLY A 110 5.22 0.24 6.89
N THR A 111 5.71 1.45 7.19
CA THR A 111 6.74 1.67 8.21
C THR A 111 6.21 1.34 9.61
N LEU A 112 5.02 1.82 9.96
CA LEU A 112 4.40 1.57 11.27
C LEU A 112 4.15 0.08 11.51
N VAL A 113 3.66 -0.64 10.49
CA VAL A 113 3.46 -2.08 10.56
C VAL A 113 4.78 -2.82 10.76
N ARG A 114 5.84 -2.49 9.99
CA ARG A 114 7.17 -3.10 10.18
C ARG A 114 7.74 -2.82 11.55
N TRP A 115 7.61 -1.59 12.06
CA TRP A 115 8.04 -1.21 13.40
C TRP A 115 7.29 -2.00 14.50
N ARG A 116 5.99 -2.26 14.30
CA ARG A 116 5.17 -2.98 15.29
C ARG A 116 5.38 -4.50 15.27
N ILE A 117 5.66 -5.07 14.10
CA ILE A 117 5.85 -6.53 13.89
C ILE A 117 7.30 -6.96 14.16
N LEU A 118 8.28 -6.06 13.93
CA LEU A 118 9.71 -6.36 14.09
C LEU A 118 10.28 -5.55 15.27
N PRO A 119 10.12 -6.01 16.52
CA PRO A 119 10.60 -5.28 17.70
C PRO A 119 12.13 -5.14 17.75
N ALA A 120 12.86 -5.94 16.98
CA ALA A 120 14.31 -5.82 16.83
C ALA A 120 14.75 -4.65 15.92
N LEU A 121 13.82 -4.02 15.20
CA LEU A 121 14.09 -2.83 14.40
C LEU A 121 13.63 -1.58 15.14
N ASP A 122 14.50 -0.59 15.22
CA ASP A 122 14.12 0.75 15.61
C ASP A 122 13.29 1.42 14.51
N ALA A 123 12.64 2.54 14.84
CA ALA A 123 11.78 3.27 13.90
C ALA A 123 12.54 3.73 12.64
N VAL A 124 13.84 4.03 12.78
CA VAL A 124 14.71 4.43 11.66
C VAL A 124 15.01 3.25 10.74
N GLY A 125 15.28 2.07 11.29
CA GLY A 125 15.45 0.83 10.53
C GLY A 125 14.20 0.45 9.75
N ALA A 126 13.01 0.54 10.37
CA ALA A 126 11.74 0.30 9.69
C ALA A 126 11.49 1.29 8.53
N ALA A 127 11.84 2.57 8.73
CA ALA A 127 11.74 3.60 7.70
C ALA A 127 12.73 3.37 6.55
N ARG A 128 13.97 2.94 6.84
CA ARG A 128 14.98 2.60 5.83
C ARG A 128 14.56 1.43 4.94
N VAL A 129 14.02 0.37 5.54
CA VAL A 129 13.47 -0.77 4.80
C VAL A 129 12.34 -0.30 3.89
N THR A 130 11.40 0.48 4.42
CA THR A 130 10.25 0.96 3.63
C THR A 130 10.67 1.91 2.51
N ALA A 131 11.66 2.77 2.73
CA ALA A 131 12.23 3.64 1.70
C ALA A 131 12.91 2.84 0.60
N ALA A 132 13.70 1.81 0.95
CA ALA A 132 14.32 0.92 -0.04
C ALA A 132 13.26 0.21 -0.87
N VAL A 133 12.24 -0.37 -0.25
CA VAL A 133 11.13 -1.07 -0.94
C VAL A 133 10.37 -0.12 -1.87
N THR A 134 10.10 1.11 -1.45
CA THR A 134 9.34 2.08 -2.25
C THR A 134 10.13 2.61 -3.44
N ALA A 135 11.46 2.61 -3.36
CA ALA A 135 12.34 3.12 -4.41
C ALA A 135 12.70 2.07 -5.48
N SER A 136 12.22 0.84 -5.31
CA SER A 136 12.49 -0.32 -6.17
C SER A 136 11.36 -0.58 -7.14
#